data_AF-A0A932M2S7-F1
#
_entry.id   AF-A0A932M2S7-F1
#
_cell.length_a   1.000
_cell.length_b   1.000
_cell.length_c   1.000
_cell.angle_alpha   90.00
_cell.angle_beta   90.00
_cell.angle_gamma   90.00
#
_symmetry.space_group_name_H-M   'P 1'
#
loop_
_entity.id
_entity.type
_entity.pdbx_description
1 polymer ?
#
loop_
_entity_poly.entity_id
_entity_poly.type
_entity_poly.pdbx_seq_one_letter_code
_entity_poly.pdbx_strand_id
1 'polypeptide(L)' 'MRKLICDRCGLTLMDRGDVFMVFEGKVAWEEAVRARGSQPRGIFPCMNFIRCGGEIKLADNGWLVRYRRWLWKSNGQ' A
#
# COMPACT_ATOMS: atom_id res chain seq x y z
N MET A 1 10.82 -4.62 12.29
CA MET A 1 9.45 -4.05 12.51
C MET A 1 8.90 -3.63 11.15
N ARG A 2 7.74 -4.15 10.77
CA ARG A 2 7.10 -3.83 9.47
C ARG A 2 6.40 -2.47 9.59
N LYS A 3 6.71 -1.54 8.71
CA LYS A 3 6.09 -0.20 8.65
C LYS A 3 5.34 -0.04 7.33
N LEU A 4 4.28 0.74 7.32
CA LEU A 4 3.58 1.13 6.11
C LEU A 4 4.02 2.53 5.74
N ILE A 5 4.65 2.69 4.57
CA ILE A 5 5.30 3.93 4.15
C ILE A 5 4.83 4.31 2.75
N CYS A 6 4.52 5.59 2.54
CA CYS A 6 4.25 6.13 1.22
C CYS A 6 5.51 6.16 0.36
N ASP A 7 5.40 5.67 -0.88
CA ASP A 7 6.52 5.65 -1.81
C ASP A 7 6.94 7.01 -2.38
N ARG A 8 6.16 8.07 -2.15
CA ARG A 8 6.49 9.44 -2.60
C ARG A 8 6.76 10.41 -1.46
N CYS A 9 5.82 10.56 -0.52
CA CYS A 9 5.97 11.55 0.55
C CYS A 9 6.61 11.00 1.83
N GLY A 10 6.89 9.68 1.91
CA GLY A 10 7.49 9.06 3.10
C GLY A 10 6.56 8.98 4.31
N LEU A 11 5.28 9.36 4.17
CA LEU A 11 4.28 9.27 5.24
C LEU A 11 4.20 7.84 5.76
N THR A 12 4.42 7.69 7.07
CA THR A 12 4.42 6.39 7.74
C THR A 12 3.12 6.22 8.52
N LEU A 13 2.41 5.14 8.25
CA LEU A 13 1.23 4.73 9.03
C LEU A 13 1.72 3.86 10.19
N MET A 14 1.46 4.34 11.40
CA MET A 14 1.83 3.67 12.65
C MET A 14 0.61 3.18 13.42
N ASP A 15 -0.56 3.77 13.18
CA ASP A 15 -1.81 3.37 13.83
C ASP A 15 -2.48 2.21 13.08
N ARG A 16 -2.96 1.21 13.81
CA ARG A 16 -3.70 0.07 13.26
C ARG A 16 -5.09 0.46 12.77
N GLY A 17 -5.71 1.48 13.35
CA GLY A 17 -7.04 1.96 12.94
C GLY A 17 -7.04 2.51 11.51
N ASP A 18 -6.02 3.31 11.18
CA ASP A 18 -5.80 3.86 9.85
C ASP A 18 -5.59 2.77 8.78
N VAL A 19 -4.97 1.65 9.17
CA VAL A 19 -4.75 0.53 8.26
C VAL A 19 -6.09 -0.14 7.92
N PHE A 20 -6.95 -0.38 8.91
CA PHE A 20 -8.20 -1.10 8.71
C PHE A 20 -9.16 -0.36 7.76
N MET A 21 -9.38 0.94 7.99
CA MET A 21 -10.26 1.74 7.12
C MET A 21 -9.79 1.78 5.67
N VAL A 22 -8.47 1.80 5.46
CA VAL A 22 -7.93 1.87 4.11
C VAL A 22 -7.97 0.50 3.41
N PHE A 23 -7.96 -0.61 4.16
CA PHE A 23 -8.15 -1.95 3.59
C PHE A 23 -9.58 -2.20 3.10
N GLU A 24 -10.61 -1.60 3.71
CA GLU A 24 -11.99 -1.72 3.22
C GLU A 24 -12.16 -1.06 1.84
N GLY A 25 -11.54 0.11 1.63
CA GLY A 25 -11.56 0.82 0.34
C GLY A 25 -10.59 0.27 -0.71
N LYS A 26 -9.78 -0.73 -0.37
CA LYS A 26 -8.68 -1.23 -1.20
C LYS A 26 -9.18 -1.82 -2.53
N VAL A 27 -10.22 -2.63 -2.49
CA VAL A 27 -10.73 -3.32 -3.69
C VAL A 27 -11.23 -2.31 -4.72
N ALA A 28 -12.05 -1.36 -4.27
CA ALA A 28 -12.57 -0.29 -5.12
C ALA A 28 -11.44 0.55 -5.74
N TRP A 29 -10.38 0.84 -4.98
CA TRP A 29 -9.20 1.52 -5.50
C TRP A 29 -8.44 0.69 -6.53
N GLU A 30 -8.17 -0.58 -6.26
CA GLU A 30 -7.47 -1.47 -7.21
C GLU A 30 -8.23 -1.57 -8.53
N GLU A 31 -9.55 -1.73 -8.48
CA GLU A 31 -10.42 -1.76 -9.65
C GLU A 31 -10.37 -0.43 -10.42
N ALA A 32 -10.44 0.70 -9.72
CA ALA A 32 -10.35 2.02 -10.34
C ALA A 32 -8.99 2.27 -11.03
N VAL A 33 -7.89 1.79 -10.45
CA VAL A 33 -6.54 1.90 -11.06
C VAL A 33 -6.44 1.01 -12.31
N ARG A 34 -6.97 -0.22 -12.24
CA ARG A 34 -7.00 -1.15 -13.37
C ARG A 34 -7.88 -0.66 -14.51
N ALA A 35 -9.03 -0.05 -14.21
CA ALA A 35 -9.91 0.55 -15.21
C ALA A 35 -9.23 1.69 -16.00
N ARG A 36 -8.23 2.35 -15.40
CA ARG A 36 -7.39 3.36 -16.07
C ARG A 36 -6.20 2.76 -16.84
N GLY A 37 -6.14 1.44 -16.99
CA GLY A 37 -5.05 0.73 -17.67
C GLY A 37 -3.73 0.73 -16.90
N SER A 38 -3.74 1.08 -15.61
CA SER A 38 -2.55 1.11 -14.77
C SER A 38 -2.56 -0.04 -13.76
N GLN A 39 -1.39 -0.41 -13.24
CA GLN A 39 -1.28 -1.35 -12.12
C GLN A 39 -0.96 -0.61 -10.82
N PRO A 40 -1.62 -0.97 -9.70
CA PRO A 40 -1.26 -0.44 -8.38
C PRO A 40 0.19 -0.81 -8.04
N ARG A 41 0.96 0.19 -7.60
CA ARG A 41 2.36 0.06 -7.19
C ARG A 41 2.48 -0.33 -5.71
N GLY A 42 1.50 0.06 -4.91
CA GLY A 42 1.40 -0.19 -3.48
C GLY A 42 0.17 -1.00 -3.10
N ILE A 43 -0.15 -0.93 -1.83
CA ILE A 43 -1.25 -1.66 -1.19
C ILE A 43 -2.54 -0.86 -1.30
N PHE A 44 -2.42 0.46 -1.19
CA PHE A 44 -3.50 1.43 -1.17
C PHE A 44 -2.96 2.86 -1.40
N PRO A 45 -3.79 3.85 -1.73
CA PRO A 45 -3.34 5.21 -1.99
C PRO A 45 -2.91 5.90 -0.68
N CYS A 46 -1.93 6.80 -0.75
CA CYS A 46 -1.54 7.58 0.43
C CYS A 46 -2.73 8.37 1.00
N MET A 47 -2.78 8.59 2.32
CA MET A 47 -3.79 9.49 2.92
C MET A 47 -3.84 10.87 2.24
N ASN A 48 -2.69 11.35 1.78
CA ASN A 48 -2.58 12.61 1.04
C ASN A 48 -2.49 12.39 -0.48
N PHE A 49 -3.17 11.37 -1.01
CA PHE A 49 -3.07 10.97 -2.42
C PHE A 49 -3.37 12.12 -3.38
N ILE A 50 -4.35 12.97 -3.05
CA ILE A 50 -4.72 14.12 -3.88
C ILE A 50 -3.52 15.06 -4.12
N ARG A 51 -2.63 15.23 -3.13
CA ARG A 51 -1.46 16.11 -3.25
C ARG A 51 -0.18 15.37 -3.63
N CYS A 52 -0.01 14.13 -3.15
CA CYS A 52 1.25 13.39 -3.31
C CYS A 52 1.22 12.41 -4.49
N GLY A 53 0.05 11.86 -4.83
CA GLY A 53 -0.12 10.82 -5.87
C GLY A 53 0.65 9.52 -5.60
N GLY A 54 1.09 9.33 -4.36
CA GLY A 54 1.91 8.20 -3.92
C GLY A 54 1.05 7.10 -3.30
N GLU A 55 1.64 5.93 -3.16
CA GLU A 55 0.95 4.73 -2.68
C GLU A 55 1.68 4.17 -1.47
N ILE A 56 0.93 3.64 -0.51
CA ILE A 56 1.50 3.04 0.68
C ILE A 56 2.03 1.65 0.35
N LYS A 57 3.25 1.36 0.79
CA LYS A 57 3.93 0.08 0.64
C LYS A 57 4.36 -0.44 2.00
N LEU A 58 4.55 -1.75 2.10
CA LEU A 58 5.22 -2.36 3.25
C LEU A 58 6.72 -2.06 3.16
N ALA A 59 7.29 -1.57 4.26
CA ALA A 59 8.72 -1.44 4.46
C ALA A 59 9.15 -2.41 5.58
N ASP A 60 10.17 -3.21 5.33
CA ASP A 60 10.77 -4.09 6.32
C ASP A 60 12.27 -3.77 6.42
N ASN A 61 12.75 -3.46 7.64
CA ASN A 61 14.13 -3.09 7.93
C ASN A 61 14.76 -2.08 6.94
N GLY A 62 14.04 -0.99 6.62
CA GLY A 62 14.54 0.10 5.77
C GLY A 62 14.37 -0.10 4.26
N TRP A 63 13.88 -1.27 3.81
CA TRP A 63 13.66 -1.56 2.39
C TRP A 63 12.17 -1.63 2.06
N LEU A 64 11.76 -0.94 0.99
CA LEU A 64 10.41 -1.06 0.42
C LEU A 64 10.22 -2.46 -0.16
N VAL A 65 9.33 -3.25 0.43
CA VAL A 65 9.06 -4.63 0.01
C VAL A 65 8.11 -4.59 -1.19
N ARG A 66 8.49 -5.24 -2.31
CA ARG A 66 7.58 -5.46 -3.44
C ARG A 66 6.42 -6.36 -3.00
N TYR A 67 5.21 -5.80 -2.99
CA TYR A 67 3.99 -6.41 -2.47
C TYR A 67 3.67 -7.80 -3.08
N ARG A 68 4.04 -8.01 -4.35
CA ARG A 68 3.78 -9.25 -5.10
C ARG A 68 4.54 -10.48 -4.58
N ARG A 69 5.68 -10.30 -3.88
CA ARG A 69 6.46 -11.42 -3.31
C ARG A 69 5.90 -11.92 -1.98
N TRP A 70 5.03 -11.14 -1.32
CA TRP A 70 4.51 -11.44 0.01
C TRP A 70 3.32 -12.42 -0.04
N LEU A 71 2.38 -12.22 -0.96
CA LEU A 71 1.20 -13.10 -1.13
C LEU A 71 1.58 -14.58 -1.40
N TRP A 72 2.75 -14.82 -2.02
CA TRP A 72 3.26 -16.18 -2.26
C TRP A 72 3.89 -16.82 -1.02
N LYS A 73 4.51 -16.05 -0.11
CA LYS A 73 5.15 -16.61 1.09
C LYS A 73 4.16 -16.86 2.23
N SER A 74 3.03 -16.17 2.26
CA SER A 74 2.03 -16.33 3.33
C SER A 74 0.99 -17.42 3.08
N ASN A 75 0.83 -17.89 1.83
CA ASN A 75 -0.08 -18.99 1.47
C ASN A 75 0.65 -20.32 1.18
N GLY A 76 1.94 -20.40 1.54
CA GLY A 76 2.75 -21.61 1.40
C GLY A 76 3.21 -22.10 2.76
N GLN A 77 2.28 -22.64 3.54
CA GLN A 77 2.50 -23.59 4.64
C GLN A 77 1.23 -24.43 4.79
#